data_AF-A0A5J6XLY3-F1
#
_entry.id   AF-A0A5J6XLY3-F1
#
_cell.length_a   1.000
_cell.length_b   1.000
_cell.length_c   1.000
_cell.angle_alpha   90.00
_cell.angle_beta   90.00
_cell.angle_gamma   90.00
#
_symmetry.space_group_name_H-M   'P 1'
#
loop_
_entity.id
_entity.type
_entity.pdbx_description
1 polymer ?
#
loop_
_entity_poly.entity_id
_entity_poly.type
_entity_poly.pdbx_seq_one_letter_code
_entity_poly.pdbx_strand_id
1 'polypeptide(L)' 'MKQVVNHKLKAQEVEKHRKVVLRMELDYELATLYEAIQQDDEKQKNCSKQKLERIRKELLRLKAL' A
#
# COMPACT_ATOMS: atom_id res chain seq x y z
N MET A 1 -2.17 13.50 -32.05
CA MET A 1 -1.28 13.80 -30.91
C MET A 1 -1.99 14.26 -29.62
N LYS A 2 -3.14 14.95 -29.65
CA LYS A 2 -3.86 15.38 -28.42
C LYS A 2 -4.44 14.24 -27.55
N GLN A 3 -4.96 13.17 -28.16
CA GLN A 3 -5.62 12.08 -27.39
C GLN A 3 -4.65 11.23 -26.55
N VAL A 4 -3.45 10.98 -27.05
CA VAL A 4 -2.42 10.18 -26.33
C VAL A 4 -1.87 10.89 -25.10
N VAL A 5 -1.81 12.24 -25.11
CA VAL A 5 -1.38 13.04 -23.96
C VAL A 5 -2.40 12.94 -22.82
N ASN A 6 -3.71 13.01 -23.15
CA ASN A 6 -4.78 12.89 -22.16
C ASN A 6 -4.82 11.50 -21.49
N HIS A 7 -4.51 10.43 -22.23
CA HIS A 7 -4.46 9.08 -21.64
C HIS A 7 -3.28 8.91 -20.66
N LYS A 8 -2.13 9.51 -20.97
CA LYS A 8 -0.96 9.48 -20.07
C LYS A 8 -1.22 10.23 -18.76
N LEU A 9 -1.87 11.40 -18.83
CA LEU A 9 -2.21 12.19 -17.64
C LEU A 9 -3.16 11.43 -16.70
N LYS A 10 -4.23 10.83 -17.25
CA LYS A 10 -5.16 10.00 -16.46
C LYS A 10 -4.47 8.81 -15.80
N ALA A 11 -3.57 8.13 -16.52
CA ALA A 11 -2.82 7.01 -15.96
C ALA A 11 -1.93 7.45 -14.78
N GLN A 12 -1.28 8.61 -14.88
CA GLN A 12 -0.47 9.17 -13.79
C GLN A 12 -1.30 9.56 -12.57
N GLU A 13 -2.51 10.12 -12.77
CA GLU A 13 -3.42 10.41 -11.65
C GLU A 13 -3.85 9.14 -10.94
N VAL A 14 -4.21 8.09 -11.69
CA VAL A 14 -4.57 6.79 -11.12
C VAL A 14 -3.41 6.18 -10.32
N GLU A 15 -2.18 6.25 -10.84
CA GLU A 15 -0.99 5.79 -10.11
C GLU A 15 -0.76 6.58 -8.81
N LYS A 16 -0.94 7.91 -8.84
CA LYS A 16 -0.84 8.77 -7.65
C LYS A 16 -1.88 8.39 -6.60
N HIS A 17 -3.14 8.23 -7.00
CA HIS A 17 -4.21 7.82 -6.09
C HIS A 17 -3.92 6.44 -5.49
N ARG A 18 -3.49 5.48 -6.31
CA ARG A 18 -3.13 4.14 -5.82
C ARG A 18 -1.98 4.19 -4.82
N LYS A 19 -0.96 5.03 -5.04
CA LYS A 19 0.14 5.23 -4.10
C LYS A 19 -0.34 5.79 -2.76
N VAL A 20 -1.29 6.73 -2.78
CA VAL A 20 -1.88 7.30 -1.54
C VAL A 20 -2.66 6.24 -0.78
N VAL A 21 -3.51 5.47 -1.47
CA VAL A 21 -4.29 4.39 -0.84
C VAL A 21 -3.37 3.33 -0.24
N LEU A 22 -2.35 2.86 -0.96
CA LEU A 22 -1.40 1.88 -0.45
C LEU A 22 -0.62 2.38 0.78
N ARG A 23 -0.34 3.69 0.86
CA ARG A 23 0.27 4.27 2.07
C ARG A 23 -0.70 4.28 3.25
N MET A 24 -1.96 4.63 3.01
CA MET A 24 -3.00 4.56 4.06
C MET A 24 -3.19 3.12 4.56
N GLU A 25 -3.21 2.14 3.65
CA GLU A 25 -3.28 0.72 4.00
C GLU A 25 -2.05 0.26 4.78
N LEU A 26 -0.86 0.73 4.40
CA LEU A 26 0.38 0.46 5.13
C LEU A 26 0.30 0.98 6.56
N ASP A 27 -0.09 2.25 6.73
CA ASP A 27 -0.19 2.89 8.04
C ASP A 27 -1.22 2.18 8.93
N TYR A 28 -2.36 1.81 8.36
CA TYR A 28 -3.41 1.03 9.05
C TYR A 28 -2.91 -0.34 9.50
N GLU A 29 -2.24 -1.08 8.62
CA GLU A 29 -1.76 -2.43 8.95
C GLU A 29 -0.58 -2.39 9.93
N LEU A 30 0.24 -1.33 9.92
CA LEU A 30 1.26 -1.09 10.95
C LEU A 30 0.63 -0.82 12.32
N ALA A 31 -0.43 -0.02 12.39
CA ALA A 31 -1.19 0.18 13.63
C ALA A 31 -1.79 -1.14 14.14
N THR A 32 -2.36 -1.93 13.24
CA THR A 32 -2.90 -3.27 13.56
C THR A 32 -1.81 -4.21 14.08
N LEU A 33 -0.63 -4.21 13.45
CA LEU A 33 0.51 -5.00 13.93
C LEU A 33 0.99 -4.54 15.31
N TYR A 34 1.02 -3.23 15.56
CA TYR A 34 1.38 -2.69 16.86
C TYR A 34 0.43 -3.20 17.96
N GLU A 35 -0.87 -3.12 17.74
CA GLU A 35 -1.88 -3.65 18.68
C GLU A 35 -1.70 -5.17 18.91
N ALA A 36 -1.50 -5.94 17.85
CA ALA A 36 -1.26 -7.37 17.95
C ALA A 36 0.00 -7.73 18.75
N ILE A 37 1.05 -6.90 18.65
CA ILE A 37 2.26 -7.03 19.47
C ILE A 37 1.94 -6.75 20.94
N GLN A 38 1.18 -5.69 21.24
CA GLN A 38 0.79 -5.35 22.62
C GLN A 38 -0.08 -6.44 23.27
N GLN A 39 -0.93 -7.11 22.49
CA GLN A 39 -1.82 -8.17 22.96
C GLN A 39 -1.22 -9.57 22.93
N ASP A 40 0.04 -9.69 22.50
CA ASP A 40 0.73 -10.95 22.26
C ASP A 40 -0.01 -11.93 21.31
N ASP A 41 -0.84 -11.39 20.40
CA ASP A 41 -1.61 -12.18 19.44
C ASP A 41 -0.73 -12.61 18.26
N GLU A 42 -0.10 -13.77 18.39
CA GLU A 42 0.77 -14.34 17.36
C GLU A 42 0.06 -14.60 16.02
N LYS A 43 -1.24 -14.90 16.04
CA LYS A 43 -1.98 -15.13 14.78
C LYS A 43 -2.14 -13.81 14.03
N GLN A 44 -2.56 -12.77 14.74
CA GLN A 44 -2.74 -11.45 14.15
C GLN A 44 -1.40 -10.84 13.72
N LYS A 45 -0.33 -11.00 14.52
CA LYS A 45 1.04 -10.58 14.14
C LYS A 45 1.46 -11.19 12.79
N ASN A 46 1.26 -12.50 12.62
CA ASN A 46 1.64 -13.19 11.38
C ASN A 46 0.77 -12.76 10.20
N CYS A 47 -0.53 -12.61 10.40
CA CYS A 47 -1.46 -12.09 9.38
C CYS A 47 -1.06 -10.68 8.92
N SER A 48 -0.80 -9.78 9.87
CA SER A 48 -0.41 -8.40 9.58
C SER A 48 0.92 -8.32 8.83
N LYS A 49 1.92 -9.10 9.23
CA LYS A 49 3.20 -9.18 8.50
C LYS A 49 3.03 -9.65 7.05
N GLN A 50 2.16 -10.63 6.80
CA GLN A 50 1.88 -11.10 5.43
C GLN A 50 1.22 -10.02 4.57
N LYS A 51 0.29 -9.25 5.15
CA LYS A 51 -0.37 -8.13 4.45
C LYS A 51 0.60 -6.99 4.17
N LEU A 52 1.42 -6.60 5.17
CA LEU A 52 2.47 -5.59 5.00
C LEU A 52 3.44 -5.95 3.88
N GLU A 53 3.83 -7.22 3.75
CA GLU A 53 4.71 -7.66 2.66
C GLU A 53 4.03 -7.59 1.28
N ARG A 54 2.71 -7.80 1.19
CA ARG A 54 1.96 -7.58 -0.05
C ARG A 54 1.94 -6.10 -0.43
N ILE A 55 1.61 -5.23 0.53
CA ILE A 55 1.58 -3.77 0.34
C ILE A 55 2.97 -3.26 -0.10
N ARG A 56 4.04 -3.72 0.56
CA ARG A 56 5.43 -3.39 0.21
C ARG A 56 5.76 -3.78 -1.23
N LYS A 57 5.39 -4.99 -1.68
CA LYS A 57 5.62 -5.44 -3.06
C LYS A 57 4.88 -4.56 -4.07
N GLU A 58 3.66 -4.13 -3.77
CA GLU A 58 2.92 -3.21 -4.63
C GLU A 58 3.56 -1.82 -4.70
N LEU A 59 4.00 -1.27 -3.56
CA LEU A 59 4.69 0.00 -3.52
C LEU A 59 6.03 -0.04 -4.29
N LEU A 60 6.80 -1.14 -4.20
CA LEU A 60 8.02 -1.32 -4.99
C LEU A 60 7.73 -1.35 -6.50
N ARG A 61 6.67 -2.05 -6.93
CA ARG A 61 6.24 -2.07 -8.35
C ARG A 61 5.90 -0.68 -8.86
N LEU A 62 5.29 0.15 -8.03
CA LEU A 62 4.95 1.54 -8.33
C LEU A 62 6.12 2.52 -8.18
N LYS A 63 7.35 2.04 -7.87
CA LYS A 63 8.51 2.89 -7.54
C LYS A 63 8.17 3.94 -6.47
N ALA A 64 7.35 3.53 -5.51
CA ALA A 64 6.75 4.38 -4.48
C ALA A 64 7.42 4.26 -3.11
N LEU A 65 8.39 3.36 -3.01
CA LEU A 65 9.30 3.06 -1.90
C LEU A 65 10.72 3.30 -2.41
#